data_AF-A0AAD9A2M3-F1
#
_entry.id   AF-A0AAD9A2M3-F1
#
_cell.length_a   1.000
_cell.length_b   1.000
_cell.length_c   1.000
_cell.angle_alpha   90.00
_cell.angle_beta   90.00
_cell.angle_gamma   90.00
#
_symmetry.space_group_name_H-M   'P 1'
#
loop_
_entity.id
_entity.type
_entity.pdbx_description
1 polymer ?
#
loop_
_entity_poly.entity_id
_entity_poly.type
_entity_poly.pdbx_seq_one_letter_code
_entity_poly.pdbx_strand_id
1 'polypeptide(L)'
;MAGGGGTQSPEAQQAAINAALENKALSNYLYYIIACTSAAVIIWRVWTVIVKYVRTVACLNNDNQRYFVETDSKFAWIKRNVLYAPIFSKRHNREIQMSSAINVGTLPSRLQLLFLAGYLGTNIAFCVINIPFAGSFAAAASQLRNRTGTLAVVNMIPLFLMAGRNNPLIKLLGISFDTFNLLHRWFGRIVILEAVTHTLAWWANKAQTSSWESGWQSIIAVPFLLFGFVATCAFVALGIQASSPIRHAFYETFKLLHILLAIAAVVGTWYHLQMKALPQLKYLWPVVIFWAGDRVWRAARVFYGNVGHGGSKALVEALPGNACRVTVTMARPWTFGPGQHAYMYLPSLSWWQSHPFSVAWAEEAEDPQAEKMSLNRQDILAMRKTTMSFIIRARTGMTDTLYRKAAACPDGRMTTSCMIEGPYGGLHGMRSYGTVMLFAGGVGITHQVPHVRDLVAGYANGMVAARKVVLVWIIQSPEHLEWIRPWMTEILAMEKRRDILRIMLFVSRPRSTKEIHSPSATVQMFPGRPNIETLIRAEQESQIGTMGISVCGPGALSDEVRRAVRDRQHDTAIDFNEEAFSW
;
A
#
# COMPACT_ATOMS: atom_id res chain seq x y z
N MET A 1 10.58 13.56 59.28
CA MET A 1 12.02 13.85 59.50
C MET A 1 12.58 14.51 58.26
N ALA A 2 13.41 15.54 58.46
CA ALA A 2 13.92 16.46 57.43
C ALA A 2 14.53 15.73 56.22
N GLY A 3 14.03 16.04 55.02
CA GLY A 3 14.54 15.55 53.76
C GLY A 3 15.85 16.24 53.41
N GLY A 4 16.96 15.51 53.52
CA GLY A 4 18.25 15.94 53.01
C GLY A 4 18.19 16.10 51.49
N GLY A 5 18.01 17.34 51.04
CA GLY A 5 18.31 17.75 49.67
C GLY A 5 19.82 17.70 49.47
N GLY A 6 20.34 16.53 49.13
CA GLY A 6 21.71 16.40 48.65
C GLY A 6 21.82 17.16 47.32
N THR A 7 22.41 18.36 47.36
CA THR A 7 22.84 19.09 46.16
C THR A 7 23.80 18.19 45.40
N GLN A 8 23.40 17.75 44.21
CA GLN A 8 24.28 17.00 43.31
C GLN A 8 25.55 17.83 43.05
N SER A 9 26.71 17.18 42.95
CA SER A 9 27.95 17.90 42.66
C SER A 9 27.84 18.68 41.33
N PRO A 10 28.51 19.83 41.18
CA PRO A 10 28.49 20.60 39.93
C PRO A 10 28.83 19.75 38.70
N GLU A 11 29.75 18.79 38.87
CA GLU A 11 30.12 17.81 37.84
C GLU A 11 28.97 16.87 37.45
N ALA A 12 28.20 16.37 38.43
CA ALA A 12 27.05 15.51 38.18
C ALA A 12 25.91 16.28 37.49
N GLN A 13 25.71 17.55 37.86
CA GLN A 13 24.74 18.43 37.23
C GLN A 13 25.14 18.75 35.77
N GLN A 14 26.43 19.02 35.52
CA GLN A 14 26.95 19.23 34.17
C GLN A 14 26.84 17.97 33.30
N ALA A 15 27.14 16.80 33.86
CA ALA A 15 27.00 15.52 33.16
C ALA A 15 25.53 15.24 32.78
N ALA A 16 24.58 15.56 33.65
CA ALA A 16 23.15 15.44 33.36
C ALA A 16 22.70 16.40 32.25
N ILE A 17 23.19 17.64 32.25
CA ILE A 17 22.94 18.62 31.18
C ILE A 17 23.49 18.11 29.84
N ASN A 18 24.74 17.64 29.83
CA ASN A 18 25.39 17.11 28.63
C ASN A 18 24.59 15.92 28.05
N ALA A 19 24.16 14.99 28.91
CA ALA A 19 23.32 13.88 28.50
C ALA A 19 21.96 14.32 27.93
N ALA A 20 21.32 15.33 28.51
CA ALA A 20 20.06 15.86 27.99
C ALA A 20 20.23 16.56 26.63
N LEU A 21 21.31 17.33 26.46
CA LEU A 21 21.67 17.96 25.19
C LEU A 21 21.94 16.91 24.11
N GLU A 22 22.64 15.84 24.47
CA GLU A 22 22.93 14.77 23.55
C GLU A 22 21.65 14.01 23.15
N ASN A 23 20.72 13.77 24.07
CA ASN A 23 19.42 13.15 23.73
C ASN A 23 18.65 13.99 22.72
N LYS A 24 18.67 15.32 22.90
CA LYS A 24 18.08 16.27 21.95
C LYS A 24 18.82 16.25 20.60
N ALA A 25 20.15 16.18 20.60
CA ALA A 25 20.95 16.10 19.39
C ALA A 25 20.65 14.83 18.58
N LEU A 26 20.65 13.66 19.22
CA LEU A 26 20.33 12.38 18.55
C LEU A 26 18.90 12.39 17.98
N SER A 27 17.93 12.94 18.72
CA SER A 27 16.56 13.12 18.22
C SER A 27 16.53 14.00 16.96
N ASN A 28 17.26 15.12 16.98
CA ASN A 28 17.38 16.01 15.83
C ASN A 28 18.07 15.33 14.64
N TYR A 29 19.14 14.57 14.87
CA TYR A 29 19.81 13.80 13.83
C TYR A 29 18.89 12.77 13.20
N LEU A 30 18.06 12.08 13.98
CA LEU A 30 17.08 11.15 13.44
C LEU A 30 16.07 11.85 12.52
N TYR A 31 15.63 13.07 12.88
CA TYR A 31 14.80 13.88 12.00
C TYR A 31 15.52 14.29 10.71
N TYR A 32 16.77 14.73 10.80
CA TYR A 32 17.55 15.09 9.61
C TYR A 32 17.75 13.87 8.70
N ILE A 33 18.02 12.69 9.24
CA ILE A 33 18.14 11.45 8.45
C ILE A 33 16.85 11.16 7.69
N ILE A 34 15.69 11.22 8.35
CA ILE A 34 14.39 11.01 7.70
C ILE A 34 14.11 12.10 6.66
N ALA A 35 14.39 13.36 6.97
CA ALA A 35 14.16 14.50 6.09
C ALA A 35 15.05 14.45 4.84
N CYS A 36 16.35 14.20 5.00
CA CYS A 36 17.29 14.04 3.90
C CYS A 36 16.95 12.82 3.04
N THR A 37 16.58 11.70 3.65
CA THR A 37 16.15 10.51 2.89
C THR A 37 14.87 10.79 2.10
N SER A 38 13.90 11.47 2.71
CA SER A 38 12.66 11.87 2.04
C SER A 38 12.95 12.84 0.89
N ALA A 39 13.82 13.83 1.09
CA ALA A 39 14.23 14.78 0.07
C ALA A 39 14.93 14.08 -1.11
N ALA A 40 15.82 13.12 -0.84
CA ALA A 40 16.48 12.33 -1.88
C ALA A 40 15.46 11.53 -2.73
N VAL A 41 14.44 10.94 -2.10
CA VAL A 41 13.35 10.25 -2.80
C VAL A 41 12.50 11.23 -3.62
N ILE A 42 12.23 12.44 -3.11
CA ILE A 42 11.49 13.47 -3.86
C ILE A 42 12.29 13.92 -5.08
N ILE A 43 13.59 14.20 -4.93
CA ILE A 43 14.46 14.58 -6.04
C ILE A 43 14.48 13.48 -7.10
N TRP A 44 14.66 12.23 -6.67
CA TRP A 44 14.57 11.07 -7.56
C TRP A 44 13.21 11.00 -8.28
N ARG A 45 12.12 11.21 -7.56
CA ARG A 45 10.76 11.19 -8.14
C ARG A 45 10.58 12.30 -9.17
N VAL A 46 10.94 13.54 -8.84
CA VAL A 46 10.87 14.69 -9.74
C VAL A 46 11.66 14.40 -11.02
N TRP A 47 12.89 13.90 -10.88
CA TRP A 47 13.71 13.46 -12.01
C TRP A 47 12.98 12.43 -12.88
N THR A 48 12.44 11.36 -12.29
CA THR A 48 11.72 10.33 -13.06
C THR A 48 10.46 10.86 -13.75
N VAL A 49 9.76 11.83 -13.14
CA VAL A 49 8.58 12.46 -13.75
C VAL A 49 8.98 13.34 -14.93
N ILE A 50 10.06 14.12 -14.80
CA ILE A 50 10.61 14.92 -15.90
C ILE A 50 11.02 14.02 -17.06
N VAL A 51 11.76 12.94 -16.80
CA VAL A 51 12.16 11.97 -17.83
C VAL A 51 10.94 11.37 -18.53
N LYS A 52 9.90 10.98 -17.78
CA LYS A 52 8.65 10.45 -18.37
C LYS A 52 7.91 11.50 -19.19
N TYR A 53 7.89 12.74 -18.74
CA TYR A 53 7.27 13.85 -19.46
C TYR A 53 8.01 14.12 -20.78
N VAL A 54 9.33 14.31 -20.73
CA VAL A 54 10.19 14.51 -21.91
C VAL A 54 10.04 13.35 -22.89
N ARG A 55 10.07 12.10 -22.40
CA ARG A 55 9.85 10.91 -23.23
C ARG A 55 8.47 10.91 -23.88
N THR A 56 7.42 11.28 -23.14
CA THR A 56 6.07 11.35 -23.70
C THR A 56 6.02 12.36 -24.85
N VAL A 57 6.46 13.59 -24.61
CA VAL A 57 6.42 14.69 -25.60
C VAL A 57 7.30 14.39 -26.81
N ALA A 58 8.53 13.90 -26.61
CA ALA A 58 9.46 13.58 -27.69
C ALA A 58 9.00 12.38 -28.56
N CYS A 59 8.13 11.53 -28.03
CA CYS A 59 7.61 10.34 -28.71
C CYS A 59 6.18 10.50 -29.24
N LEU A 60 5.52 11.64 -29.03
CA LEU A 60 4.23 11.91 -29.66
C LEU A 60 4.39 11.83 -31.18
N ASN A 61 3.55 11.02 -31.82
CA ASN A 61 3.57 10.74 -33.26
C ASN A 61 4.91 10.22 -33.85
N ASN A 62 5.86 9.75 -33.01
CA ASN A 62 7.07 9.06 -33.46
C ASN A 62 6.90 7.54 -33.33
N ASP A 63 7.00 6.82 -34.44
CA ASP A 63 6.78 5.37 -34.47
C ASP A 63 8.05 4.55 -34.18
N ASN A 64 9.23 5.15 -34.26
CA ASN A 64 10.52 4.45 -34.13
C ASN A 64 11.11 4.57 -32.72
N GLN A 65 11.04 5.75 -32.09
CA GLN A 65 11.44 6.02 -30.70
C GLN A 65 12.82 5.46 -30.25
N ARG A 66 13.75 5.29 -31.20
CA ARG A 66 15.02 4.55 -31.00
C ARG A 66 15.88 5.07 -29.85
N TYR A 67 15.89 6.39 -29.62
CA TYR A 67 16.65 7.01 -28.53
C TYR A 67 16.30 6.43 -27.14
N PHE A 68 15.03 6.07 -26.93
CA PHE A 68 14.55 5.60 -25.62
C PHE A 68 14.60 4.07 -25.45
N VAL A 69 15.13 3.35 -26.45
CA VAL A 69 15.36 1.90 -26.43
C VAL A 69 16.65 1.57 -25.68
N GLU A 70 17.68 2.40 -25.85
CA GLU A 70 18.99 2.20 -25.23
C GLU A 70 18.92 2.33 -23.71
N THR A 71 19.70 1.52 -23.01
CA THR A 71 19.76 1.50 -21.55
C THR A 71 21.18 1.80 -21.08
N ASP A 72 21.29 2.64 -20.05
CA ASP A 72 22.57 2.86 -19.38
C ASP A 72 22.91 1.63 -18.52
N SER A 73 24.12 1.10 -18.69
CA SER A 73 24.54 -0.15 -18.03
C SER A 73 24.57 -0.04 -16.51
N LYS A 74 24.89 1.14 -15.95
CA LYS A 74 24.89 1.38 -14.50
C LYS A 74 23.46 1.43 -13.99
N PHE A 75 22.57 2.12 -14.69
CA PHE A 75 21.17 2.20 -14.29
C PHE A 75 20.45 0.85 -14.42
N ALA A 76 20.74 0.08 -15.48
CA ALA A 76 20.31 -1.30 -15.64
C ALA A 76 20.76 -2.18 -14.46
N TRP A 77 22.01 -2.02 -14.03
CA TRP A 77 22.54 -2.73 -12.87
C TRP A 77 21.77 -2.37 -11.58
N ILE A 78 21.48 -1.08 -11.35
CA ILE A 78 20.71 -0.61 -10.19
C ILE A 78 19.30 -1.22 -10.21
N LYS A 79 18.61 -1.18 -11.35
CA LYS A 79 17.27 -1.79 -11.49
C LYS A 79 17.28 -3.28 -11.19
N ARG A 80 18.22 -4.02 -11.79
CA ARG A 80 18.34 -5.47 -11.67
C ARG A 80 18.70 -5.93 -10.26
N ASN A 81 19.62 -5.24 -9.60
CA ASN A 81 20.25 -5.70 -8.37
C ASN A 81 19.76 -5.02 -7.10
N VAL A 82 19.10 -3.86 -7.22
CA VAL A 82 18.63 -3.06 -6.07
C VAL A 82 17.13 -2.81 -6.11
N LEU A 83 16.60 -2.20 -7.17
CA LEU A 83 15.20 -1.75 -7.21
C LEU A 83 14.21 -2.90 -7.33
N TYR A 84 14.41 -3.79 -8.31
CA TYR A 84 13.51 -4.90 -8.58
C TYR A 84 13.92 -6.18 -7.87
N ALA A 85 15.11 -6.20 -7.27
CA ALA A 85 15.67 -7.39 -6.66
C ALA A 85 14.92 -7.78 -5.38
N PRO A 86 14.43 -9.04 -5.29
CA PRO A 86 14.04 -9.61 -4.01
C PRO A 86 15.27 -9.83 -3.13
N ILE A 87 15.05 -9.99 -1.82
CA ILE A 87 16.13 -10.31 -0.86
C ILE A 87 16.79 -11.63 -1.25
N PHE A 88 15.98 -12.68 -1.45
CA PHE A 88 16.41 -14.01 -1.88
C PHE A 88 15.94 -14.30 -3.31
N SER A 89 16.56 -15.27 -3.97
CA SER A 89 16.29 -15.75 -5.34
C SER A 89 15.07 -15.14 -6.07
N LYS A 90 13.87 -15.71 -5.91
CA LYS A 90 12.67 -15.35 -6.70
C LYS A 90 11.55 -14.67 -5.90
N ARG A 91 11.51 -14.83 -4.58
CA ARG A 91 10.31 -14.53 -3.78
C ARG A 91 10.30 -13.09 -3.27
N HIS A 92 9.26 -12.34 -3.63
CA HIS A 92 8.96 -11.02 -3.05
C HIS A 92 7.48 -10.97 -2.65
N ASN A 93 6.59 -11.23 -3.62
CA ASN A 93 5.16 -11.08 -3.45
C ASN A 93 4.40 -12.37 -3.16
N ARG A 94 5.02 -13.53 -3.36
CA ARG A 94 4.48 -14.76 -2.79
C ARG A 94 4.74 -14.76 -1.28
N GLU A 95 3.66 -14.80 -0.51
CA GLU A 95 3.70 -14.92 0.94
C GLU A 95 4.55 -16.12 1.38
N ILE A 96 5.41 -15.90 2.38
CA ILE A 96 6.16 -17.00 3.00
C ILE A 96 5.26 -17.69 4.00
N GLN A 97 4.95 -18.96 3.72
CA GLN A 97 4.35 -19.85 4.69
C GLN A 97 5.48 -20.66 5.36
N MET A 98 5.71 -20.42 6.65
CA MET A 98 6.60 -21.27 7.47
C MET A 98 5.90 -22.56 7.87
N SER A 99 4.57 -22.56 7.92
CA SER A 99 3.70 -23.75 8.04
C SER A 99 2.34 -23.46 7.40
N SER A 100 1.45 -24.46 7.32
CA SER A 100 0.06 -24.27 6.85
C SER A 100 -0.71 -23.22 7.67
N ALA A 101 -0.30 -22.97 8.92
CA ALA A 101 -0.91 -22.00 9.83
C ALA A 101 -0.10 -20.69 9.98
N ILE A 102 1.20 -20.69 9.65
CA ILE A 102 2.09 -19.54 9.86
C ILE A 102 2.48 -18.93 8.52
N ASN A 103 1.78 -17.87 8.17
CA ASN A 103 2.13 -16.97 7.08
C ASN A 103 2.95 -15.80 7.64
N VAL A 104 4.04 -15.40 7.01
CA VAL A 104 4.94 -14.30 7.44
C VAL A 104 4.76 -13.04 6.57
N GLY A 105 3.90 -13.10 5.55
CA GLY A 105 3.64 -12.01 4.61
C GLY A 105 4.66 -11.95 3.47
N THR A 106 4.70 -10.81 2.78
CA THR A 106 5.60 -10.52 1.67
C THR A 106 6.97 -10.04 2.15
N LEU A 107 8.01 -10.35 1.38
CA LEU A 107 9.38 -9.91 1.69
C LEU A 107 9.62 -8.50 1.15
N PRO A 108 10.40 -7.65 1.84
CA PRO A 108 10.87 -6.39 1.27
C PRO A 108 11.66 -6.61 -0.03
N SER A 109 11.73 -5.60 -0.89
CA SER A 109 12.77 -5.52 -1.92
C SER A 109 14.12 -5.22 -1.27
N ARG A 110 15.24 -5.39 -1.99
CA ARG A 110 16.56 -5.05 -1.44
C ARG A 110 16.70 -3.58 -1.07
N LEU A 111 16.12 -2.67 -1.86
CA LEU A 111 16.09 -1.25 -1.50
C LEU A 111 15.35 -1.01 -0.17
N GLN A 112 14.16 -1.62 -0.02
CA GLN A 112 13.39 -1.51 1.21
C GLN A 112 14.15 -2.13 2.39
N LEU A 113 14.80 -3.29 2.21
CA LEU A 113 15.62 -3.92 3.23
C LEU A 113 16.82 -3.04 3.62
N LEU A 114 17.52 -2.46 2.65
CA LEU A 114 18.66 -1.58 2.91
C LEU A 114 18.24 -0.36 3.76
N PHE A 115 17.12 0.26 3.40
CA PHE A 115 16.55 1.36 4.19
C PHE A 115 16.18 0.90 5.60
N LEU A 116 15.46 -0.21 5.73
CA LEU A 116 15.01 -0.74 7.03
C LEU A 116 16.17 -1.15 7.93
N ALA A 117 17.18 -1.83 7.37
CA ALA A 117 18.38 -2.26 8.10
C ALA A 117 19.23 -1.06 8.52
N GLY A 118 19.43 -0.09 7.62
CA GLY A 118 20.11 1.16 7.94
C GLY A 118 19.40 1.93 9.05
N TYR A 119 18.08 2.08 8.93
CA TYR A 119 17.28 2.80 9.93
C TYR A 119 17.25 2.11 11.29
N LEU A 120 17.10 0.78 11.33
CA LEU A 120 17.18 0.00 12.56
C LEU A 120 18.59 0.11 13.19
N GLY A 121 19.64 0.00 12.36
CA GLY A 121 21.02 0.16 12.80
C GLY A 121 21.29 1.54 13.41
N THR A 122 20.77 2.62 12.81
CA THR A 122 20.84 3.97 13.36
C THR A 122 20.15 4.07 14.72
N ASN A 123 18.95 3.50 14.88
CA ASN A 123 18.24 3.52 16.17
C ASN A 123 19.00 2.76 17.26
N ILE A 124 19.51 1.57 16.94
CA ILE A 124 20.35 0.79 17.86
C ILE A 124 21.59 1.59 18.25
N ALA A 125 22.31 2.15 17.28
CA ALA A 125 23.50 2.97 17.54
C ALA A 125 23.16 4.17 18.44
N PHE A 126 22.09 4.91 18.14
CA PHE A 126 21.69 6.08 18.93
C PHE A 126 21.17 5.72 20.33
N CYS A 127 20.66 4.51 20.53
CA CYS A 127 20.28 4.02 21.86
C CYS A 127 21.48 3.74 22.76
N VAL A 128 22.66 3.43 22.20
CA VAL A 128 23.83 2.95 22.97
C VAL A 128 25.06 3.85 22.88
N ILE A 129 25.10 4.78 21.92
CA ILE A 129 26.26 5.66 21.69
C ILE A 129 26.56 6.50 22.92
N ASN A 130 27.85 6.64 23.23
CA ASN A 130 28.38 7.42 24.35
C ASN A 130 27.82 7.06 25.74
N ILE A 131 27.25 5.86 25.90
CA ILE A 131 26.88 5.34 27.21
C ILE A 131 28.13 4.70 27.87
N PRO A 132 28.51 5.12 29.10
CA PRO A 132 29.66 4.57 29.79
C PRO A 132 29.32 3.21 30.43
N PHE A 133 29.18 2.17 29.61
CA PHE A 133 28.83 0.82 30.08
C PHE A 133 29.87 0.21 31.03
N ALA A 134 31.14 0.61 30.91
CA ALA A 134 32.22 0.20 31.81
C ALA A 134 32.22 0.94 33.16
N GLY A 135 31.42 2.02 33.27
CA GLY A 135 31.26 2.79 34.51
C GLY A 135 30.26 2.13 35.46
N SER A 136 29.43 2.94 36.12
CA SER A 136 28.38 2.40 37.00
C SER A 136 27.19 1.88 36.18
N PHE A 137 26.70 0.69 36.52
CA PHE A 137 25.46 0.14 35.94
C PHE A 137 24.31 1.13 36.10
N ALA A 138 24.22 1.80 37.26
CA ALA A 138 23.16 2.76 37.51
C ALA A 138 23.19 3.93 36.52
N ALA A 139 24.37 4.48 36.20
CA ALA A 139 24.52 5.52 35.20
C ALA A 139 24.19 4.99 33.80
N ALA A 140 24.72 3.83 33.42
CA ALA A 140 24.47 3.22 32.11
C ALA A 140 22.98 2.93 31.87
N ALA A 141 22.30 2.32 32.84
CA ALA A 141 20.88 2.02 32.77
C ALA A 141 20.01 3.28 32.73
N SER A 142 20.37 4.34 33.48
CA SER A 142 19.66 5.62 33.43
C SER A 142 19.78 6.31 32.06
N GLN A 143 20.99 6.30 31.48
CA GLN A 143 21.21 6.83 30.13
C GLN A 143 20.46 6.01 29.08
N LEU A 144 20.58 4.67 29.11
CA LEU A 144 19.88 3.79 28.17
C LEU A 144 18.36 3.99 28.24
N ARG A 145 17.81 4.09 29.46
CA ARG A 145 16.40 4.42 29.68
C ARG A 145 16.01 5.74 29.01
N ASN A 146 16.78 6.82 29.23
CA ASN A 146 16.46 8.13 28.67
C ASN A 146 16.54 8.14 27.14
N ARG A 147 17.53 7.45 26.56
CA ARG A 147 17.73 7.31 25.10
C ARG A 147 16.56 6.60 24.45
N THR A 148 16.28 5.38 24.91
CA THR A 148 15.22 4.53 24.37
C THR A 148 13.84 5.15 24.54
N GLY A 149 13.56 5.79 25.68
CA GLY A 149 12.29 6.51 25.88
C GLY A 149 12.13 7.72 24.96
N THR A 150 13.19 8.49 24.73
CA THR A 150 13.13 9.66 23.83
C THR A 150 12.97 9.23 22.38
N LEU A 151 13.77 8.25 21.93
CA LEU A 151 13.72 7.74 20.56
C LEU A 151 12.39 7.03 20.26
N ALA A 152 11.80 6.31 21.22
CA ALA A 152 10.49 5.70 21.06
C ALA A 152 9.42 6.73 20.66
N VAL A 153 9.33 7.86 21.39
CA VAL A 153 8.35 8.91 21.09
C VAL A 153 8.65 9.60 19.75
N VAL A 154 9.93 9.79 19.40
CA VAL A 154 10.32 10.33 18.08
C VAL A 154 9.88 9.39 16.95
N ASN A 155 10.12 8.08 17.10
CA ASN A 155 9.76 7.04 16.15
C ASN A 155 8.24 6.83 16.03
N MET A 156 7.45 7.22 17.03
CA MET A 156 5.99 7.22 16.92
C MET A 156 5.48 8.18 15.82
N ILE A 157 6.21 9.23 15.47
CA ILE A 157 5.79 10.18 14.43
C ILE A 157 5.70 9.50 13.05
N PRO A 158 6.80 8.94 12.49
CA PRO A 158 6.71 8.20 11.23
C PRO A 158 5.83 6.96 11.35
N LEU A 159 5.78 6.30 12.52
CA LEU A 159 4.88 5.16 12.75
C LEU A 159 3.42 5.48 12.41
N PHE A 160 2.87 6.57 12.97
CA PHE A 160 1.47 6.94 12.75
C PHE A 160 1.24 7.61 11.39
N LEU A 161 2.22 8.39 10.90
CA LEU A 161 2.17 9.01 9.58
C LEU A 161 2.03 7.96 8.46
N MET A 162 2.79 6.87 8.55
CA MET A 162 2.79 5.79 7.55
C MET A 162 1.55 4.87 7.63
N ALA A 163 0.72 5.02 8.67
CA ALA A 163 -0.55 4.30 8.78
C ALA A 163 -1.72 4.98 8.03
N GLY A 164 -1.56 6.25 7.67
CA GLY A 164 -2.61 7.06 7.03
C GLY A 164 -2.85 6.68 5.57
N ARG A 165 -4.10 6.45 5.18
CA ARG A 165 -4.49 6.17 3.78
C ARG A 165 -4.52 7.45 2.96
N ASN A 166 -4.93 8.56 3.58
CA ASN A 166 -4.99 9.86 2.94
C ASN A 166 -3.72 10.66 3.24
N ASN A 167 -2.58 10.10 2.90
CA ASN A 167 -1.30 10.73 3.13
C ASN A 167 -0.80 11.37 1.82
N PRO A 168 -0.65 12.71 1.74
CA PRO A 168 -0.09 13.38 0.58
C PRO A 168 1.32 12.89 0.20
N LEU A 169 2.08 12.38 1.17
CA LEU A 169 3.42 11.85 0.95
C LEU A 169 3.43 10.61 0.04
N ILE A 170 2.33 9.85 -0.03
CA ILE A 170 2.20 8.72 -0.98
C ILE A 170 2.37 9.24 -2.41
N LYS A 171 1.68 10.34 -2.74
CA LYS A 171 1.78 10.97 -4.07
C LYS A 171 3.11 11.68 -4.27
N LEU A 172 3.58 12.41 -3.26
CA LEU A 172 4.82 13.20 -3.35
C LEU A 172 6.06 12.32 -3.50
N LEU A 173 6.15 11.23 -2.73
CA LEU A 173 7.27 10.28 -2.80
C LEU A 173 7.09 9.27 -3.95
N GLY A 174 5.87 9.10 -4.47
CA GLY A 174 5.57 8.08 -5.48
C GLY A 174 5.73 6.65 -4.95
N ILE A 175 5.52 6.46 -3.64
CA ILE A 175 5.64 5.18 -2.94
C ILE A 175 4.23 4.67 -2.62
N SER A 176 3.94 3.40 -2.90
CA SER A 176 2.62 2.81 -2.66
C SER A 176 2.23 2.75 -1.19
N PHE A 177 0.92 2.70 -0.92
CA PHE A 177 0.40 2.51 0.44
C PHE A 177 0.87 1.17 1.05
N ASP A 178 1.05 0.12 0.24
CA ASP A 178 1.66 -1.15 0.70
C ASP A 178 3.03 -0.94 1.33
N THR A 179 3.86 -0.12 0.66
CA THR A 179 5.21 0.15 1.14
C THR A 179 5.16 1.01 2.41
N PHE A 180 4.25 1.97 2.50
CA PHE A 180 4.01 2.72 3.74
C PHE A 180 3.58 1.80 4.88
N ASN A 181 2.68 0.85 4.62
CA ASN A 181 2.25 -0.14 5.60
C ASN A 181 3.41 -1.09 5.98
N LEU A 182 4.29 -1.47 5.05
CA LEU A 182 5.52 -2.19 5.37
C LEU A 182 6.39 -1.38 6.35
N LEU A 183 6.60 -0.10 6.09
CA LEU A 183 7.33 0.80 6.99
C LEU A 183 6.64 0.89 8.35
N HIS A 184 5.33 1.14 8.41
CA HIS A 184 4.55 1.19 9.65
C HIS A 184 4.80 -0.03 10.55
N ARG A 185 4.79 -1.25 9.98
CA ARG A 185 5.08 -2.48 10.74
C ARG A 185 6.49 -2.50 11.33
N TRP A 186 7.49 -1.98 10.62
CA TRP A 186 8.88 -1.95 11.10
C TRP A 186 9.11 -0.85 12.13
N PHE A 187 8.59 0.35 11.90
CA PHE A 187 8.58 1.43 12.90
C PHE A 187 7.90 0.97 14.18
N GLY A 188 6.81 0.20 14.08
CA GLY A 188 6.09 -0.34 15.24
C GLY A 188 6.98 -1.26 16.07
N ARG A 189 7.73 -2.14 15.41
CA ARG A 189 8.70 -3.03 16.10
C ARG A 189 9.81 -2.24 16.80
N ILE A 190 10.34 -1.20 16.16
CA ILE A 190 11.36 -0.33 16.76
C ILE A 190 10.81 0.34 18.02
N VAL A 191 9.66 0.99 17.93
CA VAL A 191 9.01 1.66 19.08
C VAL A 191 8.73 0.67 20.22
N ILE A 192 8.25 -0.54 19.92
CA ILE A 192 8.00 -1.57 20.92
C ILE A 192 9.30 -1.99 21.62
N LEU A 193 10.37 -2.26 20.86
CA LEU A 193 11.66 -2.65 21.42
C LEU A 193 12.27 -1.53 22.28
N GLU A 194 12.17 -0.28 21.83
CA GLU A 194 12.62 0.89 22.58
C GLU A 194 11.80 1.10 23.86
N ALA A 195 10.47 0.97 23.80
CA ALA A 195 9.59 1.09 24.97
C ALA A 195 9.84 -0.01 26.00
N VAL A 196 10.02 -1.27 25.56
CA VAL A 196 10.38 -2.39 26.44
C VAL A 196 11.75 -2.15 27.07
N THR A 197 12.74 -1.75 26.28
CA THR A 197 14.09 -1.46 26.80
C THR A 197 14.07 -0.30 27.79
N HIS A 198 13.25 0.74 27.54
CA HIS A 198 13.05 1.86 28.46
C HIS A 198 12.53 1.39 29.82
N THR A 199 11.45 0.60 29.82
CA THR A 199 10.84 0.06 31.05
C THR A 199 11.80 -0.88 31.79
N LEU A 200 12.47 -1.80 31.07
CA LEU A 200 13.40 -2.75 31.66
C LEU A 200 14.65 -2.07 32.22
N ALA A 201 15.21 -1.06 31.54
CA ALA A 201 16.36 -0.30 32.03
C ALA A 201 16.03 0.46 33.32
N TRP A 202 14.81 1.02 33.44
CA TRP A 202 14.34 1.62 34.68
C TRP A 202 14.18 0.57 35.79
N TRP A 203 13.53 -0.55 35.50
CA TRP A 203 13.26 -1.60 36.49
C TRP A 203 14.55 -2.25 36.98
N ALA A 204 15.49 -2.57 36.09
CA ALA A 204 16.78 -3.14 36.44
C ALA A 204 17.62 -2.19 37.31
N ASN A 205 17.60 -0.88 37.01
CA ASN A 205 18.25 0.13 37.84
C ASN A 205 17.65 0.18 39.26
N LYS A 206 16.31 0.13 39.36
CA LYS A 206 15.62 0.12 40.65
C LYS A 206 15.88 -1.19 41.43
N ALA A 207 15.94 -2.32 40.74
CA ALA A 207 16.25 -3.61 41.34
C ALA A 207 17.66 -3.66 41.93
N GLN A 208 18.64 -3.03 41.28
CA GLN A 208 20.01 -2.98 41.79
C GLN A 208 20.16 -2.09 43.03
N THR A 209 19.40 -0.99 43.11
CA THR A 209 19.45 -0.05 44.23
C THR A 209 18.55 -0.43 45.41
N SER A 210 17.59 -1.32 45.19
CA SER A 210 16.62 -1.76 46.19
C SER A 210 16.33 -3.24 45.99
N SER A 211 15.21 -3.60 45.37
CA SER A 211 14.86 -4.97 44.99
C SER A 211 13.89 -5.01 43.82
N TRP A 212 13.70 -6.17 43.19
CA TRP A 212 12.74 -6.34 42.09
C TRP A 212 11.30 -6.06 42.53
N GLU A 213 10.92 -6.51 43.74
CA GLU A 213 9.61 -6.31 44.35
C GLU A 213 9.36 -4.82 44.61
N SER A 214 10.37 -4.11 45.10
CA SER A 214 10.26 -2.66 45.32
C SER A 214 10.01 -1.90 44.01
N GLY A 215 10.57 -2.39 42.90
CA GLY A 215 10.34 -1.85 41.56
C GLY A 215 8.89 -2.04 41.12
N TRP A 216 8.34 -3.24 41.31
CA TRP A 216 6.93 -3.54 41.02
C TRP A 216 5.97 -2.66 41.84
N GLN A 217 6.20 -2.57 43.16
CA GLN A 217 5.40 -1.72 44.03
C GLN A 217 5.45 -0.24 43.62
N SER A 218 6.63 0.24 43.20
CA SER A 218 6.79 1.62 42.69
C SER A 218 6.00 1.85 41.39
N ILE A 219 5.97 0.87 40.48
CA ILE A 219 5.21 0.97 39.22
C ILE A 219 3.72 1.15 39.50
N ILE A 220 3.17 0.39 40.45
CA ILE A 220 1.73 0.45 40.78
C ILE A 220 1.41 1.69 41.60
N ALA A 221 2.24 2.04 42.58
CA ALA A 221 1.96 3.11 43.54
C ALA A 221 2.16 4.51 42.95
N VAL A 222 3.05 4.68 41.97
CA VAL A 222 3.37 5.99 41.39
C VAL A 222 2.63 6.16 40.05
N PRO A 223 1.64 7.08 39.94
CA PRO A 223 0.86 7.25 38.71
C PRO A 223 1.70 7.46 37.45
N PHE A 224 2.77 8.26 37.54
CA PHE A 224 3.70 8.48 36.44
C PHE A 224 4.29 7.17 35.90
N LEU A 225 4.68 6.24 36.78
CA LEU A 225 5.24 4.94 36.38
C LEU A 225 4.15 3.98 35.89
N LEU A 226 2.98 4.00 36.52
CA LEU A 226 1.82 3.20 36.13
C LEU A 226 1.40 3.48 34.69
N PHE A 227 1.22 4.75 34.32
CA PHE A 227 0.83 5.13 32.95
C PHE A 227 1.89 4.74 31.91
N GLY A 228 3.18 4.85 32.27
CA GLY A 228 4.28 4.37 31.41
C GLY A 228 4.25 2.85 31.23
N PHE A 229 4.00 2.10 32.31
CA PHE A 229 3.89 0.65 32.26
C PHE A 229 2.66 0.18 31.46
N VAL A 230 1.49 0.82 31.65
CA VAL A 230 0.28 0.56 30.84
C VAL A 230 0.57 0.79 29.36
N ALA A 231 1.30 1.85 29.00
CA ALA A 231 1.70 2.09 27.61
C ALA A 231 2.60 0.98 27.08
N THR A 232 3.61 0.55 27.84
CA THR A 232 4.49 -0.58 27.45
C THR A 232 3.70 -1.88 27.28
N CYS A 233 2.78 -2.20 28.19
CA CYS A 233 1.90 -3.37 28.05
C CYS A 233 1.05 -3.29 26.78
N ALA A 234 0.48 -2.12 26.47
CA ALA A 234 -0.27 -1.91 25.25
C ALA A 234 0.60 -2.08 23.99
N PHE A 235 1.84 -1.56 23.99
CA PHE A 235 2.81 -1.77 22.91
C PHE A 235 3.16 -3.25 22.70
N VAL A 236 3.41 -3.99 23.78
CA VAL A 236 3.69 -5.43 23.71
C VAL A 236 2.48 -6.20 23.17
N ALA A 237 1.27 -5.88 23.66
CA ALA A 237 0.03 -6.49 23.16
C ALA A 237 -0.18 -6.20 21.67
N LEU A 238 0.09 -4.97 21.21
CA LEU A 238 0.07 -4.60 19.79
C LEU A 238 1.04 -5.47 18.98
N GLY A 239 2.26 -5.67 19.48
CA GLY A 239 3.28 -6.50 18.82
C GLY A 239 2.85 -7.96 18.65
N ILE A 240 2.31 -8.56 19.72
CA ILE A 240 1.82 -9.95 19.70
C ILE A 240 0.65 -10.09 18.73
N GLN A 241 -0.35 -9.22 18.88
CA GLN A 241 -1.59 -9.28 18.12
C GLN A 241 -1.37 -8.97 16.62
N ALA A 242 -0.42 -8.10 16.29
CA ALA A 242 -0.05 -7.79 14.91
C ALA A 242 0.82 -8.86 14.23
N SER A 243 1.15 -9.95 14.93
CA SER A 243 1.77 -11.11 14.30
C SER A 243 0.88 -11.66 13.19
N SER A 244 1.52 -12.07 12.10
CA SER A 244 0.82 -12.47 10.88
C SER A 244 -0.14 -13.66 11.06
N PRO A 245 0.15 -14.69 11.89
CA PRO A 245 -0.81 -15.77 12.16
C PRO A 245 -2.12 -15.26 12.79
N ILE A 246 -2.03 -14.42 13.83
CA ILE A 246 -3.20 -13.90 14.54
C ILE A 246 -4.01 -12.96 13.65
N ARG A 247 -3.31 -12.06 12.94
CA ARG A 247 -3.94 -11.12 12.01
C ARG A 247 -4.73 -11.81 10.91
N HIS A 248 -4.22 -12.89 10.34
CA HIS A 248 -4.90 -13.59 9.23
C HIS A 248 -6.04 -14.49 9.72
N ALA A 249 -5.93 -15.07 10.92
CA ALA A 249 -6.98 -15.90 11.49
C ALA A 249 -8.21 -15.08 11.94
N PHE A 250 -7.98 -13.91 12.53
CA PHE A 250 -9.04 -13.07 13.12
C PHE A 250 -8.93 -11.61 12.69
N TYR A 251 -8.91 -11.33 11.39
CA TYR A 251 -8.64 -9.99 10.85
C TYR A 251 -9.54 -8.89 11.42
N GLU A 252 -10.82 -9.19 11.61
CA GLU A 252 -11.81 -8.21 12.07
C GLU A 252 -11.57 -7.82 13.54
N THR A 253 -11.47 -8.82 14.41
CA THR A 253 -11.11 -8.66 15.81
C THR A 253 -9.73 -8.02 15.94
N PHE A 254 -8.79 -8.42 15.09
CA PHE A 254 -7.46 -7.85 15.01
C PHE A 254 -7.54 -6.33 14.84
N LYS A 255 -8.24 -5.86 13.81
CA LYS A 255 -8.29 -4.44 13.46
C LYS A 255 -8.90 -3.59 14.58
N LEU A 256 -10.00 -4.03 15.19
CA LEU A 256 -10.66 -3.29 16.28
C LEU A 256 -9.77 -3.21 17.51
N LEU A 257 -9.29 -4.36 18.00
CA LEU A 257 -8.45 -4.42 19.19
C LEU A 257 -7.12 -3.68 18.99
N HIS A 258 -6.55 -3.69 17.78
CA HIS A 258 -5.33 -2.93 17.48
C HIS A 258 -5.55 -1.42 17.61
N ILE A 259 -6.71 -0.90 17.18
CA ILE A 259 -7.05 0.52 17.35
C ILE A 259 -7.21 0.85 18.85
N LEU A 260 -7.94 0.02 19.61
CA LEU A 260 -8.14 0.25 21.05
C LEU A 260 -6.81 0.23 21.82
N LEU A 261 -5.92 -0.73 21.54
CA LEU A 261 -4.60 -0.79 22.14
C LEU A 261 -3.71 0.39 21.72
N ALA A 262 -3.81 0.86 20.47
CA ALA A 262 -3.11 2.07 20.03
C ALA A 262 -3.60 3.32 20.78
N ILE A 263 -4.91 3.44 21.05
CA ILE A 263 -5.45 4.51 21.91
C ILE A 263 -4.84 4.39 23.31
N ALA A 264 -4.87 3.20 23.91
CA ALA A 264 -4.31 2.97 25.24
C ALA A 264 -2.81 3.31 25.33
N ALA A 265 -2.02 2.93 24.31
CA ALA A 265 -0.59 3.24 24.24
C ALA A 265 -0.34 4.75 24.13
N VAL A 266 -1.08 5.47 23.28
CA VAL A 266 -0.94 6.93 23.12
C VAL A 266 -1.38 7.67 24.37
N VAL A 267 -2.53 7.31 24.96
CA VAL A 267 -3.05 7.93 26.19
C VAL A 267 -2.13 7.64 27.38
N GLY A 268 -1.65 6.40 27.53
CA GLY A 268 -0.68 6.04 28.57
C GLY A 268 0.63 6.83 28.43
N THR A 269 1.15 6.94 27.20
CA THR A 269 2.34 7.76 26.90
C THR A 269 2.09 9.24 27.20
N TRP A 270 0.90 9.77 26.86
CA TRP A 270 0.54 11.15 27.13
C TRP A 270 0.61 11.48 28.62
N TYR A 271 -0.08 10.71 29.46
CA TYR A 271 -0.08 10.92 30.91
C TYR A 271 1.30 10.69 31.51
N HIS A 272 2.05 9.68 31.03
CA HIS A 272 3.43 9.46 31.45
C HIS A 272 4.29 10.71 31.19
N LEU A 273 4.20 11.33 30.02
CA LEU A 273 4.99 12.53 29.70
C LEU A 273 4.50 13.79 30.43
N GLN A 274 3.18 13.99 30.50
CA GLN A 274 2.57 15.22 31.01
C GLN A 274 2.72 15.37 32.53
N MET A 275 2.63 14.27 33.30
CA MET A 275 2.72 14.32 34.77
C MET A 275 4.07 14.82 35.30
N LYS A 276 5.13 14.71 34.50
CA LYS A 276 6.48 15.21 34.83
C LYS A 276 6.93 16.33 33.89
N ALA A 277 6.02 16.91 33.12
CA ALA A 277 6.28 17.97 32.15
C ALA A 277 7.50 17.67 31.24
N LEU A 278 7.60 16.42 30.78
CA LEU A 278 8.76 15.97 30.02
C LEU A 278 8.79 16.65 28.63
N PRO A 279 9.97 17.10 28.15
CA PRO A 279 10.09 17.82 26.88
C PRO A 279 9.69 16.99 25.66
N GLN A 280 9.64 15.65 25.78
CA GLN A 280 9.21 14.72 24.73
C GLN A 280 7.73 14.86 24.39
N LEU A 281 6.91 15.51 25.24
CA LEU A 281 5.50 15.77 24.95
C LEU A 281 5.30 16.53 23.62
N LYS A 282 6.25 17.39 23.24
CA LYS A 282 6.24 18.10 21.94
C LYS A 282 6.30 17.16 20.74
N TYR A 283 6.89 15.98 20.88
CA TYR A 283 6.98 14.96 19.83
C TYR A 283 5.71 14.13 19.72
N LEU A 284 4.93 14.03 20.80
CA LEU A 284 3.66 13.29 20.82
C LEU A 284 2.52 14.05 20.13
N TRP A 285 2.54 15.39 20.14
CA TRP A 285 1.53 16.21 19.46
C TRP A 285 1.38 15.88 17.96
N PRO A 286 2.46 15.86 17.14
CA PRO A 286 2.37 15.41 15.75
C PRO A 286 1.75 14.03 15.56
N VAL A 287 2.00 13.08 16.49
CA VAL A 287 1.42 11.72 16.44
C VAL A 287 -0.11 11.79 16.51
N VAL A 288 -0.64 12.55 17.48
CA VAL A 288 -2.08 12.74 17.67
C VAL A 288 -2.69 13.46 16.46
N ILE A 289 -2.02 14.52 15.97
CA ILE A 289 -2.49 15.31 14.83
C ILE A 289 -2.56 14.46 13.56
N PHE A 290 -1.51 13.70 13.23
CA PHE A 290 -1.51 12.85 12.04
C PHE A 290 -2.58 11.76 12.12
N TRP A 291 -2.74 11.15 13.29
CA TRP A 291 -3.72 10.08 13.45
C TRP A 291 -5.16 10.58 13.39
N ALA A 292 -5.50 11.57 14.22
CA ALA A 292 -6.84 12.15 14.27
C ALA A 292 -7.18 12.85 12.94
N GLY A 293 -6.22 13.58 12.36
CA GLY A 293 -6.37 14.26 11.07
C GLY A 293 -6.71 13.31 9.93
N ASP A 294 -6.01 12.18 9.81
CA ASP A 294 -6.36 11.17 8.80
C ASP A 294 -7.79 10.62 9.03
N ARG A 295 -8.20 10.35 10.27
CA ARG A 295 -9.56 9.85 10.55
C ARG A 295 -10.65 10.86 10.21
N VAL A 296 -10.47 12.13 10.60
CA VAL A 296 -11.41 13.21 10.28
C VAL A 296 -11.49 13.41 8.77
N TRP A 297 -10.35 13.46 8.08
CA TRP A 297 -10.32 13.62 6.62
C TRP A 297 -10.97 12.44 5.87
N ARG A 298 -10.78 11.21 6.36
CA ARG A 298 -11.47 10.02 5.83
C ARG A 298 -12.98 10.12 5.99
N ALA A 299 -13.45 10.47 7.19
CA ALA A 299 -14.88 10.63 7.46
C ALA A 299 -15.47 11.73 6.57
N ALA A 300 -14.80 12.88 6.45
CA ALA A 300 -15.21 13.98 5.59
C ALA A 300 -15.32 13.57 4.11
N ARG A 301 -14.31 12.85 3.58
CA ARG A 301 -14.34 12.35 2.20
C ARG A 301 -15.48 11.37 1.94
N VAL A 302 -15.69 10.40 2.84
CA VAL A 302 -16.76 9.41 2.71
C VAL A 302 -18.11 10.10 2.77
N PHE A 303 -18.30 11.00 3.74
CA PHE A 303 -19.54 11.77 3.88
C PHE A 303 -19.80 12.60 2.62
N TYR A 304 -18.85 13.42 2.19
CA TYR A 304 -18.99 14.27 1.01
C TYR A 304 -19.31 13.47 -0.26
N GLY A 305 -18.57 12.38 -0.52
CA GLY A 305 -18.72 11.60 -1.76
C GLY A 305 -20.00 10.76 -1.84
N ASN A 306 -20.65 10.49 -0.70
CA ASN A 306 -21.79 9.55 -0.65
C ASN A 306 -23.09 10.17 -0.12
N VAL A 307 -23.07 11.43 0.33
CA VAL A 307 -24.27 12.15 0.79
C VAL A 307 -24.76 13.13 -0.28
N GLY A 308 -26.07 13.08 -0.52
CA GLY A 308 -26.78 13.82 -1.58
C GLY A 308 -27.52 12.88 -2.52
N HIS A 309 -28.56 13.38 -3.18
CA HIS A 309 -29.29 12.68 -4.27
C HIS A 309 -29.70 11.21 -3.97
N GLY A 310 -30.10 10.90 -2.72
CA GLY A 310 -30.52 9.55 -2.32
C GLY A 310 -29.39 8.57 -1.97
N GLY A 311 -28.15 9.04 -1.91
CA GLY A 311 -26.97 8.27 -1.52
C GLY A 311 -26.44 7.33 -2.61
N SER A 312 -25.23 6.81 -2.41
CA SER A 312 -24.61 5.87 -3.35
C SER A 312 -25.26 4.47 -3.23
N LYS A 313 -25.59 3.87 -4.37
CA LYS A 313 -26.21 2.53 -4.46
C LYS A 313 -25.37 1.61 -5.34
N ALA A 314 -25.27 0.35 -4.95
CA ALA A 314 -24.55 -0.69 -5.67
C ALA A 314 -25.53 -1.72 -6.23
N LEU A 315 -25.51 -1.92 -7.55
CA LEU A 315 -26.09 -3.08 -8.22
C LEU A 315 -25.03 -4.17 -8.26
N VAL A 316 -25.35 -5.33 -7.71
CA VAL A 316 -24.47 -6.50 -7.61
C VAL A 316 -25.05 -7.60 -8.50
N GLU A 317 -24.27 -8.05 -9.47
CA GLU A 317 -24.61 -9.13 -10.39
C GLU A 317 -23.64 -10.30 -10.19
N ALA A 318 -24.17 -11.49 -9.90
CA ALA A 318 -23.40 -12.71 -9.80
C ALA A 318 -22.94 -13.17 -11.20
N LEU A 319 -21.64 -13.42 -11.33
CA LEU A 319 -21.00 -13.88 -12.57
C LEU A 319 -20.41 -15.27 -12.41
N PRO A 320 -20.21 -16.00 -13.53
CA PRO A 320 -19.47 -17.26 -13.54
C PRO A 320 -18.06 -17.14 -12.92
N GLY A 321 -17.56 -18.26 -12.36
CA GLY A 321 -16.24 -18.28 -11.70
C GLY A 321 -16.22 -17.65 -10.30
N ASN A 322 -17.37 -17.62 -9.61
CA ASN A 322 -17.55 -17.08 -8.25
C ASN A 322 -17.08 -15.63 -8.14
N ALA A 323 -17.56 -14.76 -9.02
CA ALA A 323 -17.28 -13.33 -8.99
C ALA A 323 -18.58 -12.53 -9.03
N CYS A 324 -18.54 -11.28 -8.58
CA CYS A 324 -19.63 -10.32 -8.73
C CYS A 324 -19.16 -9.15 -9.57
N ARG A 325 -19.99 -8.68 -10.50
CA ARG A 325 -19.88 -7.32 -11.02
C ARG A 325 -20.66 -6.40 -10.09
N VAL A 326 -19.99 -5.37 -9.58
CA VAL A 326 -20.61 -4.36 -8.74
C VAL A 326 -20.56 -3.04 -9.46
N THR A 327 -21.72 -2.54 -9.85
CA THR A 327 -21.90 -1.26 -10.52
C THR A 327 -22.47 -0.26 -9.51
N VAL A 328 -21.68 0.76 -9.19
CA VAL A 328 -22.03 1.77 -8.19
C VAL A 328 -22.52 3.02 -8.88
N THR A 329 -23.77 3.37 -8.60
CA THR A 329 -24.33 4.68 -8.90
C THR A 329 -23.94 5.63 -7.78
N MET A 330 -23.07 6.59 -8.08
CA MET A 330 -22.52 7.51 -7.08
C MET A 330 -23.43 8.70 -6.82
N ALA A 331 -23.56 9.12 -5.55
CA ALA A 331 -24.22 10.38 -5.19
C ALA A 331 -23.46 11.62 -5.72
N ARG A 332 -22.13 11.56 -5.68
CA ARG A 332 -21.23 12.56 -6.27
C ARG A 332 -20.14 11.85 -7.07
N PRO A 333 -20.29 11.74 -8.40
CA PRO A 333 -19.31 11.04 -9.22
C PRO A 333 -17.99 11.80 -9.31
N TRP A 334 -16.91 11.06 -9.55
CA TRP A 334 -15.57 11.59 -9.77
C TRP A 334 -14.90 10.87 -10.95
N THR A 335 -13.90 11.50 -11.55
CA THR A 335 -13.16 10.94 -12.69
C THR A 335 -12.04 10.03 -12.19
N PHE A 336 -12.02 8.78 -12.67
CA PHE A 336 -10.96 7.83 -12.32
C PHE A 336 -9.91 7.71 -13.44
N GLY A 337 -8.67 7.53 -13.03
CA GLY A 337 -7.54 7.23 -13.92
C GLY A 337 -7.16 5.74 -13.88
N PRO A 338 -6.39 5.26 -14.87
CA PRO A 338 -5.90 3.89 -14.90
C PRO A 338 -5.10 3.50 -13.65
N GLY A 339 -5.30 2.26 -13.19
CA GLY A 339 -4.63 1.72 -12.01
C GLY A 339 -5.12 2.28 -10.68
N GLN A 340 -6.25 2.98 -10.66
CA GLN A 340 -6.88 3.45 -9.42
C GLN A 340 -7.81 2.40 -8.79
N HIS A 341 -7.93 2.47 -7.47
CA HIS A 341 -8.85 1.66 -6.68
C HIS A 341 -9.63 2.54 -5.71
N ALA A 342 -10.70 2.00 -5.17
CA ALA A 342 -11.49 2.64 -4.13
C ALA A 342 -11.79 1.65 -3.00
N TYR A 343 -12.01 2.18 -1.80
CA TYR A 343 -12.49 1.41 -0.68
C TYR A 343 -14.02 1.44 -0.67
N MET A 344 -14.63 0.26 -0.64
CA MET A 344 -16.07 0.09 -0.63
C MET A 344 -16.55 -0.35 0.75
N TYR A 345 -17.61 0.30 1.21
CA TYR A 345 -18.35 -0.02 2.43
C TYR A 345 -19.73 -0.55 2.01
N LEU A 346 -20.11 -1.72 2.52
CA LEU A 346 -21.40 -2.36 2.24
C LEU A 346 -22.12 -2.64 3.56
N PRO A 347 -22.86 -1.66 4.11
CA PRO A 347 -23.45 -1.77 5.45
C PRO A 347 -24.36 -2.99 5.64
N SER A 348 -25.05 -3.44 4.58
CA SER A 348 -25.92 -4.64 4.60
C SER A 348 -25.16 -5.97 4.76
N LEU A 349 -23.83 -5.95 4.58
CA LEU A 349 -22.94 -7.11 4.72
C LEU A 349 -21.97 -6.93 5.88
N SER A 350 -21.43 -5.73 6.03
CA SER A 350 -20.47 -5.37 7.07
C SER A 350 -20.66 -3.89 7.43
N TRP A 351 -21.05 -3.62 8.67
CA TRP A 351 -21.38 -2.26 9.11
C TRP A 351 -20.19 -1.29 9.07
N TRP A 352 -18.98 -1.76 9.43
CA TRP A 352 -17.80 -0.90 9.66
C TRP A 352 -16.58 -1.26 8.82
N GLN A 353 -16.69 -2.23 7.91
CA GLN A 353 -15.55 -2.67 7.13
C GLN A 353 -15.47 -1.93 5.81
N SER A 354 -14.24 -1.71 5.37
CA SER A 354 -13.96 -1.22 4.03
C SER A 354 -12.90 -2.04 3.36
N HIS A 355 -13.21 -2.42 2.13
CA HIS A 355 -12.41 -3.34 1.34
C HIS A 355 -11.97 -2.66 0.04
N PRO A 356 -10.70 -2.82 -0.37
CA PRO A 356 -10.18 -2.23 -1.59
C PRO A 356 -10.72 -2.96 -2.82
N PHE A 357 -11.11 -2.24 -3.86
CA PHE A 357 -11.38 -2.83 -5.17
C PHE A 357 -10.86 -1.92 -6.27
N SER A 358 -10.17 -2.48 -7.26
CA SER A 358 -9.74 -1.72 -8.43
C SER A 358 -10.97 -1.24 -9.20
N VAL A 359 -10.98 0.04 -9.57
CA VAL A 359 -12.02 0.56 -10.46
C VAL A 359 -11.72 0.02 -11.85
N ALA A 360 -12.63 -0.80 -12.37
CA ALA A 360 -12.41 -1.49 -13.64
C ALA A 360 -12.96 -0.69 -14.83
N TRP A 361 -14.04 0.07 -14.60
CA TRP A 361 -14.71 0.85 -15.65
C TRP A 361 -15.53 1.99 -15.07
N ALA A 362 -15.79 3.01 -15.89
CA ALA A 362 -16.83 4.00 -15.62
C ALA A 362 -17.58 4.33 -16.91
N GLU A 363 -18.89 4.49 -16.76
CA GLU A 363 -19.85 4.83 -17.80
C GLU A 363 -20.70 6.00 -17.34
N GLU A 364 -21.08 6.88 -18.27
CA GLU A 364 -22.22 7.76 -18.07
C GLU A 364 -23.47 6.92 -18.35
N ALA A 365 -24.17 6.49 -17.29
CA ALA A 365 -25.42 5.75 -17.46
C ALA A 365 -26.61 6.71 -17.45
N GLU A 366 -27.56 6.48 -18.35
CA GLU A 366 -28.89 7.08 -18.28
C GLU A 366 -29.68 6.39 -17.15
N ASP A 367 -30.41 7.17 -16.34
CA ASP A 367 -31.19 6.62 -15.24
C ASP A 367 -32.34 5.74 -15.80
N PRO A 368 -32.44 4.45 -15.43
CA PRO A 368 -33.54 3.59 -15.89
C PRO A 368 -34.93 4.10 -15.48
N GLN A 369 -35.03 4.98 -14.47
CA GLN A 369 -36.28 5.65 -14.10
C GLN A 369 -36.61 6.86 -14.98
N ALA A 370 -35.66 7.37 -15.78
CA ALA A 370 -35.86 8.50 -16.68
C ALA A 370 -36.77 8.15 -17.87
N GLU A 371 -36.77 6.89 -18.34
CA GLU A 371 -37.63 6.46 -19.47
C GLU A 371 -39.13 6.62 -19.18
N LYS A 372 -39.53 6.75 -17.91
CA LYS A 372 -40.94 6.91 -17.52
C LYS A 372 -41.41 8.36 -17.41
N MET A 373 -40.54 9.35 -17.66
CA MET A 373 -40.90 10.76 -17.56
C MET A 373 -40.52 11.50 -18.85
N SER A 374 -41.50 12.16 -19.49
CA SER A 374 -41.25 13.07 -20.61
C SER A 374 -40.50 14.29 -20.09
N LEU A 375 -39.18 14.39 -20.34
CA LEU A 375 -38.32 15.39 -19.70
C LEU A 375 -37.55 16.25 -20.71
N ASN A 376 -37.29 17.50 -20.30
CA ASN A 376 -36.56 18.51 -21.06
C ASN A 376 -35.05 18.23 -21.09
N ARG A 377 -34.34 18.80 -22.06
CA ARG A 377 -32.89 18.61 -22.30
C ARG A 377 -31.99 18.95 -21.09
N GLN A 378 -32.43 19.86 -20.21
CA GLN A 378 -31.73 20.20 -18.96
C GLN A 378 -31.91 19.14 -17.86
N ASP A 379 -33.07 18.48 -17.80
CA ASP A 379 -33.32 17.36 -16.87
C ASP A 379 -32.56 16.09 -17.30
N ILE A 380 -32.39 15.88 -18.60
CA ILE A 380 -31.60 14.77 -19.17
C ILE A 380 -30.12 14.86 -18.75
N LEU A 381 -29.55 16.07 -18.72
CA LEU A 381 -28.16 16.28 -18.26
C LEU A 381 -28.02 16.10 -16.73
N ALA A 382 -29.06 16.42 -15.95
CA ALA A 382 -29.10 16.19 -14.51
C ALA A 382 -29.26 14.69 -14.15
N MET A 383 -29.72 13.86 -15.08
CA MET A 383 -29.96 12.41 -14.89
C MET A 383 -28.83 11.50 -15.39
N ARG A 384 -27.76 12.05 -16.00
CA ARG A 384 -26.57 11.27 -16.34
C ARG A 384 -25.82 10.90 -15.05
N LYS A 385 -26.05 9.68 -14.57
CA LYS A 385 -25.35 9.17 -13.40
C LYS A 385 -24.10 8.45 -13.87
N THR A 386 -22.94 9.02 -13.59
CA THR A 386 -21.69 8.29 -13.79
C THR A 386 -21.68 7.09 -12.85
N THR A 387 -21.58 5.89 -13.42
CA THR A 387 -21.45 4.65 -12.67
C THR A 387 -19.99 4.21 -12.64
N MET A 388 -19.60 3.56 -11.55
CA MET A 388 -18.29 2.93 -11.42
C MET A 388 -18.45 1.43 -11.25
N SER A 389 -17.74 0.67 -12.07
CA SER A 389 -17.84 -0.78 -12.06
C SER A 389 -16.60 -1.44 -11.47
N PHE A 390 -16.85 -2.49 -10.67
CA PHE A 390 -15.84 -3.29 -9.99
C PHE A 390 -16.11 -4.77 -10.27
N ILE A 391 -15.06 -5.59 -10.30
CA ILE A 391 -15.19 -7.05 -10.29
C ILE A 391 -14.65 -7.57 -8.96
N ILE A 392 -15.51 -8.21 -8.19
CA ILE A 392 -15.20 -8.72 -6.85
C ILE A 392 -15.23 -10.25 -6.91
N ARG A 393 -14.06 -10.89 -6.84
CA ARG A 393 -13.99 -12.35 -6.74
C ARG A 393 -14.34 -12.79 -5.31
N ALA A 394 -15.22 -13.78 -5.18
CA ALA A 394 -15.54 -14.40 -3.90
C ALA A 394 -14.29 -15.05 -3.30
N ARG A 395 -13.98 -14.66 -2.07
CA ARG A 395 -12.97 -15.23 -1.17
C ARG A 395 -13.66 -15.49 0.18
N THR A 396 -12.91 -15.83 1.22
CA THR A 396 -13.48 -16.01 2.55
C THR A 396 -14.12 -14.71 3.10
N GLY A 397 -15.15 -14.84 3.93
CA GLY A 397 -15.78 -13.71 4.64
C GLY A 397 -16.79 -12.92 3.81
N MET A 398 -16.70 -11.58 3.85
CA MET A 398 -17.68 -10.67 3.26
C MET A 398 -17.88 -10.88 1.75
N THR A 399 -16.81 -11.18 0.99
CA THR A 399 -16.91 -11.31 -0.48
C THR A 399 -17.64 -12.59 -0.94
N ASP A 400 -17.51 -13.70 -0.22
CA ASP A 400 -18.34 -14.90 -0.44
C ASP A 400 -19.78 -14.67 0.00
N THR A 401 -20.00 -13.95 1.11
CA THR A 401 -21.35 -13.56 1.53
C THR A 401 -22.03 -12.68 0.47
N LEU A 402 -21.30 -11.73 -0.12
CA LEU A 402 -21.76 -10.89 -1.22
C LEU A 402 -22.20 -11.74 -2.42
N TYR A 403 -21.35 -12.69 -2.84
CA TYR A 403 -21.64 -13.57 -3.97
C TYR A 403 -22.84 -14.47 -3.72
N ARG A 404 -22.90 -15.15 -2.57
CA ARG A 404 -24.01 -16.05 -2.23
C ARG A 404 -25.35 -15.31 -2.17
N LYS A 405 -25.37 -14.09 -1.60
CA LYS A 405 -26.60 -13.29 -1.56
C LYS A 405 -27.04 -12.88 -2.96
N ALA A 406 -26.13 -12.40 -3.80
CA ALA A 406 -26.46 -12.03 -5.17
C ALA A 406 -26.95 -13.25 -5.99
N ALA A 407 -26.25 -14.38 -5.88
CA ALA A 407 -26.57 -15.62 -6.59
C ALA A 407 -27.92 -16.24 -6.14
N ALA A 408 -28.36 -15.98 -4.92
CA ALA A 408 -29.65 -16.44 -4.40
C ALA A 408 -30.83 -15.55 -4.82
N CYS A 409 -30.59 -14.35 -5.34
CA CYS A 409 -31.63 -13.46 -5.82
C CYS A 409 -32.09 -13.84 -7.25
N PRO A 410 -33.33 -13.48 -7.63
CA PRO A 410 -33.78 -13.58 -9.03
C PRO A 410 -32.78 -12.91 -9.98
N ASP A 411 -32.53 -13.56 -11.11
CA ASP A 411 -31.54 -13.15 -12.13
C ASP A 411 -30.09 -13.01 -11.62
N GLY A 412 -29.79 -13.52 -10.41
CA GLY A 412 -28.46 -13.38 -9.80
C GLY A 412 -28.11 -11.93 -9.44
N ARG A 413 -29.12 -11.06 -9.25
CA ARG A 413 -28.93 -9.61 -9.08
C ARG A 413 -29.53 -9.11 -7.77
N MET A 414 -28.80 -8.21 -7.10
CA MET A 414 -29.29 -7.50 -5.92
C MET A 414 -28.84 -6.05 -5.87
N THR A 415 -29.65 -5.18 -5.28
CA THR A 415 -29.30 -3.77 -5.06
C THR A 415 -29.11 -3.52 -3.57
N THR A 416 -28.04 -2.82 -3.20
CA THR A 416 -27.73 -2.46 -1.81
C THR A 416 -27.20 -1.04 -1.71
N SER A 417 -27.40 -0.40 -0.56
CA SER A 417 -26.65 0.82 -0.23
C SER A 417 -25.16 0.51 -0.13
N CYS A 418 -24.33 1.45 -0.59
CA CYS A 418 -22.89 1.37 -0.47
C CYS A 418 -22.30 2.76 -0.19
N MET A 419 -21.07 2.80 0.35
CA MET A 419 -20.28 4.03 0.36
C MET A 419 -18.93 3.76 -0.29
N ILE A 420 -18.43 4.74 -1.05
CA ILE A 420 -17.16 4.68 -1.74
C ILE A 420 -16.20 5.75 -1.20
N GLU A 421 -15.00 5.31 -0.82
CA GLU A 421 -13.87 6.16 -0.47
C GLU A 421 -12.80 6.00 -1.56
N GLY A 422 -12.70 6.97 -2.46
CA GLY A 422 -11.76 6.94 -3.59
C GLY A 422 -11.67 8.30 -4.29
N PRO A 423 -10.79 8.42 -5.31
CA PRO A 423 -9.83 7.42 -5.75
C PRO A 423 -8.59 7.28 -4.86
N TYR A 424 -7.93 6.13 -4.97
CA TYR A 424 -6.58 5.85 -4.49
C TYR A 424 -5.76 5.17 -5.60
N GLY A 425 -4.42 5.15 -5.47
CA GLY A 425 -3.54 4.54 -6.47
C GLY A 425 -3.28 5.44 -7.69
N GLY A 426 -3.02 4.81 -8.84
CA GLY A 426 -2.71 5.53 -10.09
C GLY A 426 -1.33 6.21 -10.10
N LEU A 427 -0.35 5.66 -9.37
CA LEU A 427 1.01 6.23 -9.28
C LEU A 427 1.85 6.03 -10.55
N HIS A 428 1.46 5.07 -11.40
CA HIS A 428 2.24 4.56 -12.52
C HIS A 428 1.45 4.63 -13.82
N GLY A 429 1.49 5.79 -14.49
CA GLY A 429 0.95 5.95 -15.84
C GLY A 429 1.80 5.23 -16.89
N MET A 430 1.14 4.68 -17.91
CA MET A 430 1.79 3.93 -19.00
C MET A 430 1.95 4.72 -20.30
N ARG A 431 1.41 5.95 -20.37
CA ARG A 431 1.37 6.78 -21.58
C ARG A 431 2.74 7.14 -22.18
N SER A 432 3.78 7.14 -21.35
CA SER A 432 5.14 7.53 -21.73
C SER A 432 5.96 6.42 -22.40
N TYR A 433 5.47 5.18 -22.39
CA TYR A 433 6.20 4.02 -22.91
C TYR A 433 5.80 3.76 -24.35
N GLY A 434 6.76 3.43 -25.22
CA GLY A 434 6.47 3.08 -26.61
C GLY A 434 5.90 1.67 -26.73
N THR A 435 6.39 0.74 -25.90
CA THR A 435 5.88 -0.63 -25.79
C THR A 435 5.37 -0.87 -24.39
N VAL A 436 4.15 -1.40 -24.27
CA VAL A 436 3.52 -1.67 -22.97
C VAL A 436 3.08 -3.13 -22.92
N MET A 437 3.54 -3.87 -21.91
CA MET A 437 3.02 -5.20 -21.61
C MET A 437 2.23 -5.17 -20.30
N LEU A 438 0.99 -5.61 -20.35
CA LEU A 438 0.07 -5.63 -19.21
C LEU A 438 -0.25 -7.08 -18.86
N PHE A 439 0.34 -7.58 -17.76
CA PHE A 439 0.08 -8.92 -17.26
C PHE A 439 -1.07 -8.88 -16.23
N ALA A 440 -2.08 -9.70 -16.47
CA ALA A 440 -3.23 -9.88 -15.58
C ALA A 440 -3.37 -11.36 -15.19
N GLY A 441 -3.56 -11.62 -13.89
CA GLY A 441 -3.91 -12.96 -13.39
C GLY A 441 -5.28 -12.98 -12.73
N GLY A 442 -6.23 -13.72 -13.30
CA GLY A 442 -7.60 -13.77 -12.79
C GLY A 442 -8.21 -12.38 -12.70
N VAL A 443 -8.68 -11.99 -11.51
CA VAL A 443 -9.37 -10.70 -11.27
C VAL A 443 -8.43 -9.49 -11.43
N GLY A 444 -7.10 -9.67 -11.42
CA GLY A 444 -6.14 -8.57 -11.66
C GLY A 444 -6.31 -7.86 -13.01
N ILE A 445 -7.14 -8.41 -13.90
CA ILE A 445 -7.57 -7.76 -15.14
C ILE A 445 -8.27 -6.41 -14.90
N THR A 446 -8.94 -6.23 -13.76
CA THR A 446 -9.60 -4.96 -13.39
C THR A 446 -8.61 -3.80 -13.29
N HIS A 447 -7.35 -4.07 -12.97
CA HIS A 447 -6.30 -3.04 -12.96
C HIS A 447 -5.82 -2.71 -14.39
N GLN A 448 -5.74 -3.72 -15.27
CA GLN A 448 -5.15 -3.56 -16.60
C GLN A 448 -6.13 -3.03 -17.66
N VAL A 449 -7.43 -3.35 -17.56
CA VAL A 449 -8.44 -2.89 -18.53
C VAL A 449 -8.49 -1.36 -18.68
N PRO A 450 -8.48 -0.56 -17.60
CA PRO A 450 -8.36 0.90 -17.70
C PRO A 450 -7.10 1.37 -18.44
N HIS A 451 -5.97 0.69 -18.26
CA HIS A 451 -4.74 1.01 -19.01
C HIS A 451 -4.89 0.71 -20.50
N VAL A 452 -5.51 -0.40 -20.87
CA VAL A 452 -5.79 -0.74 -22.28
C VAL A 452 -6.67 0.34 -22.92
N ARG A 453 -7.79 0.69 -22.28
CA ARG A 453 -8.69 1.75 -22.77
C ARG A 453 -7.95 3.07 -22.97
N ASP A 454 -7.19 3.50 -21.97
CA ASP A 454 -6.44 4.76 -21.99
C ASP A 454 -5.39 4.81 -23.11
N LEU A 455 -4.65 3.72 -23.32
CA LEU A 455 -3.59 3.67 -24.33
C LEU A 455 -4.15 3.56 -25.75
N VAL A 456 -5.22 2.78 -25.96
CA VAL A 456 -5.86 2.65 -27.27
C VAL A 456 -6.52 3.97 -27.68
N ALA A 457 -7.34 4.55 -26.80
CA ALA A 457 -7.95 5.85 -27.06
C ALA A 457 -6.90 6.96 -27.20
N GLY A 458 -5.87 6.93 -26.35
CA GLY A 458 -4.76 7.86 -26.42
C GLY A 458 -3.98 7.77 -27.74
N TYR A 459 -3.78 6.57 -28.27
CA TYR A 459 -3.10 6.37 -29.55
C TYR A 459 -3.92 6.89 -30.72
N ALA A 460 -5.23 6.57 -30.76
CA ALA A 460 -6.12 7.08 -31.80
C ALA A 460 -6.12 8.62 -31.87
N ASN A 461 -6.07 9.27 -30.71
CA ASN A 461 -6.05 10.72 -30.56
C ASN A 461 -4.64 11.35 -30.59
N GLY A 462 -3.56 10.58 -30.77
CA GLY A 462 -2.19 11.11 -30.78
C GLY A 462 -1.70 11.69 -29.44
N MET A 463 -2.28 11.27 -28.31
CA MET A 463 -1.99 11.80 -26.97
C MET A 463 -1.03 10.93 -26.13
N VAL A 464 -0.52 9.82 -26.69
CA VAL A 464 0.37 8.88 -25.98
C VAL A 464 1.58 8.49 -26.83
N ALA A 465 2.67 8.14 -26.17
CA ALA A 465 3.85 7.57 -26.82
C ALA A 465 3.66 6.10 -27.20
N ALA A 466 2.69 5.38 -26.61
CA ALA A 466 2.48 3.97 -26.90
C ALA A 466 2.20 3.71 -28.38
N ARG A 467 2.91 2.71 -28.92
CA ARG A 467 2.79 2.19 -30.29
C ARG A 467 2.52 0.70 -30.31
N LYS A 468 2.82 0.01 -29.22
CA LYS A 468 2.57 -1.41 -29.06
C LYS A 468 2.07 -1.70 -27.66
N VAL A 469 0.89 -2.31 -27.56
CA VAL A 469 0.26 -2.69 -26.29
C VAL A 469 -0.08 -4.17 -26.34
N VAL A 470 0.50 -4.94 -25.41
CA VAL A 470 0.29 -6.38 -25.30
C VAL A 470 -0.38 -6.69 -23.97
N LEU A 471 -1.66 -7.07 -24.02
CA LEU A 471 -2.39 -7.56 -22.85
C LEU A 471 -2.20 -9.07 -22.75
N VAL A 472 -1.57 -9.54 -21.68
CA VAL A 472 -1.43 -10.96 -21.36
C VAL A 472 -2.34 -11.28 -20.18
N TRP A 473 -3.44 -11.99 -20.42
CA TRP A 473 -4.41 -12.33 -19.37
C TRP A 473 -4.47 -13.85 -19.14
N ILE A 474 -4.19 -14.25 -17.90
CA ILE A 474 -4.15 -15.65 -17.48
C ILE A 474 -5.40 -15.94 -16.65
N ILE A 475 -6.24 -16.85 -17.13
CA ILE A 475 -7.49 -17.27 -16.50
C ILE A 475 -7.51 -18.78 -16.25
N GLN A 476 -8.44 -19.23 -15.41
CA GLN A 476 -8.60 -20.66 -15.12
C GLN A 476 -9.55 -21.31 -16.12
N SER A 477 -10.70 -20.65 -16.38
CA SER A 477 -11.75 -21.12 -17.30
C SER A 477 -12.11 -19.99 -18.29
N PRO A 478 -12.54 -20.31 -19.53
CA PRO A 478 -13.06 -19.33 -20.49
C PRO A 478 -14.27 -18.52 -19.96
N GLU A 479 -15.03 -19.08 -19.03
CA GLU A 479 -16.16 -18.38 -18.37
C GLU A 479 -15.74 -17.07 -17.68
N HIS A 480 -14.47 -16.93 -17.28
CA HIS A 480 -13.97 -15.69 -16.68
C HIS A 480 -13.94 -14.52 -17.67
N LEU A 481 -14.01 -14.77 -18.98
CA LEU A 481 -14.11 -13.72 -19.99
C LEU A 481 -15.38 -12.88 -19.81
N GLU A 482 -16.44 -13.45 -19.23
CA GLU A 482 -17.70 -12.76 -18.91
C GLU A 482 -17.52 -11.57 -17.98
N TRP A 483 -16.46 -11.59 -17.14
CA TRP A 483 -16.20 -10.53 -16.17
C TRP A 483 -16.12 -9.15 -16.81
N ILE A 484 -15.44 -9.08 -17.96
CA ILE A 484 -15.13 -7.83 -18.66
C ILE A 484 -15.69 -7.79 -20.08
N ARG A 485 -16.53 -8.76 -20.48
CA ARG A 485 -17.05 -8.87 -21.85
C ARG A 485 -17.63 -7.56 -22.39
N PRO A 486 -18.49 -6.81 -21.66
CA PRO A 486 -19.03 -5.56 -22.17
C PRO A 486 -17.92 -4.54 -22.50
N TRP A 487 -17.01 -4.32 -21.56
CA TRP A 487 -15.91 -3.36 -21.70
C TRP A 487 -14.91 -3.75 -22.79
N MET A 488 -14.66 -5.05 -22.94
CA MET A 488 -13.81 -5.55 -24.03
C MET A 488 -14.46 -5.38 -25.38
N THR A 489 -15.79 -5.51 -25.48
CA THR A 489 -16.52 -5.26 -26.73
C THR A 489 -16.35 -3.80 -27.16
N GLU A 490 -16.47 -2.86 -26.22
CA GLU A 490 -16.20 -1.44 -26.48
C GLU A 490 -14.75 -1.19 -26.90
N ILE A 491 -13.77 -1.74 -26.18
CA ILE A 491 -12.34 -1.61 -26.53
C ILE A 491 -12.05 -2.17 -27.93
N LEU A 492 -12.64 -3.30 -28.28
CA LEU A 492 -12.42 -3.95 -29.57
C LEU A 492 -13.06 -3.19 -30.74
N ALA A 493 -14.05 -2.34 -30.46
CA ALA A 493 -14.71 -1.45 -31.40
C ALA A 493 -14.01 -0.09 -31.57
N MET A 494 -13.02 0.25 -30.73
CA MET A 494 -12.28 1.51 -30.82
C MET A 494 -11.49 1.62 -32.13
N GLU A 495 -11.38 2.85 -32.64
CA GLU A 495 -10.59 3.17 -33.82
C GLU A 495 -9.11 2.84 -33.63
N LYS A 496 -8.45 2.42 -34.72
CA LYS A 496 -7.01 2.08 -34.76
C LYS A 496 -6.54 1.05 -33.72
N ARG A 497 -7.47 0.38 -33.01
CA ARG A 497 -7.13 -0.58 -31.96
C ARG A 497 -6.34 -1.77 -32.51
N ARG A 498 -6.55 -2.15 -33.78
CA ARG A 498 -5.83 -3.26 -34.44
C ARG A 498 -4.36 -2.95 -34.68
N ASP A 499 -3.99 -1.66 -34.74
CA ASP A 499 -2.63 -1.20 -35.04
C ASP A 499 -1.75 -1.24 -33.79
N ILE A 500 -2.35 -1.07 -32.61
CA ILE A 500 -1.64 -0.95 -31.34
C ILE A 500 -1.86 -2.12 -30.38
N LEU A 501 -3.05 -2.73 -30.33
CA LEU A 501 -3.43 -3.68 -29.29
C LEU A 501 -3.37 -5.14 -29.74
N ARG A 502 -2.58 -5.93 -29.02
CA ARG A 502 -2.56 -7.39 -29.07
C ARG A 502 -3.03 -7.97 -27.74
N ILE A 503 -3.96 -8.90 -27.78
CA ILE A 503 -4.49 -9.60 -26.60
C ILE A 503 -4.09 -11.07 -26.69
N MET A 504 -3.46 -11.57 -25.63
CA MET A 504 -3.07 -12.95 -25.46
C MET A 504 -3.74 -13.52 -24.21
N LEU A 505 -4.66 -14.46 -24.43
CA LEU A 505 -5.43 -15.12 -23.39
C LEU A 505 -4.84 -16.51 -23.14
N PHE A 506 -4.49 -16.79 -21.89
CA PHE A 506 -3.96 -18.09 -21.48
C PHE A 506 -4.95 -18.78 -20.52
N VAL A 507 -5.51 -19.90 -20.97
CA VAL A 507 -6.48 -20.68 -20.19
C VAL A 507 -5.76 -21.83 -19.51
N SER A 508 -5.49 -21.68 -18.21
CA SER A 508 -4.64 -22.61 -17.45
C SER A 508 -5.30 -23.94 -17.05
N ARG A 509 -6.64 -24.02 -17.06
CA ARG A 509 -7.42 -25.24 -16.74
C ARG A 509 -8.65 -25.34 -17.66
N PRO A 510 -8.48 -25.51 -18.98
CA PRO A 510 -9.61 -25.65 -19.90
C PRO A 510 -10.36 -26.95 -19.61
N ARG A 511 -11.69 -26.95 -19.72
CA ARG A 511 -12.48 -28.20 -19.62
C ARG A 511 -12.25 -29.07 -20.85
N SER A 512 -12.07 -28.42 -22.01
CA SER A 512 -11.70 -29.06 -23.28
C SER A 512 -10.83 -28.12 -24.11
N THR A 513 -9.88 -28.66 -24.86
CA THR A 513 -9.09 -27.88 -25.83
C THR A 513 -9.96 -27.29 -26.95
N LYS A 514 -11.16 -27.84 -27.18
CA LYS A 514 -12.16 -27.32 -28.12
C LYS A 514 -12.77 -25.98 -27.69
N GLU A 515 -12.60 -25.54 -26.45
CA GLU A 515 -13.08 -24.23 -26.00
C GLU A 515 -12.11 -23.09 -26.35
N ILE A 516 -10.94 -23.42 -26.92
CA ILE A 516 -9.84 -22.49 -27.16
C ILE A 516 -9.82 -22.14 -28.64
N HIS A 517 -10.47 -21.04 -28.99
CA HIS A 517 -10.50 -20.51 -30.34
C HIS A 517 -10.07 -19.05 -30.35
N SER A 518 -9.04 -18.73 -31.13
CA SER A 518 -8.58 -17.35 -31.32
C SER A 518 -9.58 -16.60 -32.20
N PRO A 519 -10.31 -15.60 -31.70
CA PRO A 519 -11.34 -14.93 -32.50
C PRO A 519 -10.77 -14.08 -33.64
N SER A 520 -9.51 -13.67 -33.54
CA SER A 520 -8.83 -12.88 -34.57
C SER A 520 -7.31 -12.95 -34.42
N ALA A 521 -6.55 -12.44 -35.41
CA ALA A 521 -5.09 -12.36 -35.32
C ALA A 521 -4.58 -11.51 -34.12
N THR A 522 -5.37 -10.52 -33.70
CA THR A 522 -5.05 -9.59 -32.60
C THR A 522 -5.59 -10.07 -31.24
N VAL A 523 -6.40 -11.13 -31.21
CA VAL A 523 -6.95 -11.75 -29.99
C VAL A 523 -6.70 -13.24 -30.05
N GLN A 524 -5.63 -13.68 -29.39
CA GLN A 524 -5.15 -15.05 -29.46
C GLN A 524 -5.44 -15.78 -28.15
N MET A 525 -5.95 -17.00 -28.23
CA MET A 525 -6.21 -17.88 -27.08
C MET A 525 -5.27 -19.08 -27.10
N PHE A 526 -4.66 -19.38 -25.96
CA PHE A 526 -3.70 -20.46 -25.78
C PHE A 526 -4.06 -21.35 -24.57
N PRO A 527 -3.88 -22.68 -24.67
CA PRO A 527 -3.99 -23.57 -23.53
C PRO A 527 -2.77 -23.44 -22.60
N GLY A 528 -3.00 -23.64 -21.30
CA GLY A 528 -1.94 -23.76 -20.31
C GLY A 528 -1.47 -22.42 -19.75
N ARG A 529 -0.27 -22.44 -19.15
CA ARG A 529 0.37 -21.24 -18.58
C ARG A 529 1.40 -20.70 -19.56
N PRO A 530 1.51 -19.37 -19.70
CA PRO A 530 2.52 -18.77 -20.58
C PRO A 530 3.93 -18.98 -20.05
N ASN A 531 4.89 -19.15 -20.96
CA ASN A 531 6.30 -18.91 -20.64
C ASN A 531 6.54 -17.40 -20.66
N ILE A 532 6.50 -16.78 -19.48
CA ILE A 532 6.65 -15.33 -19.30
C ILE A 532 7.99 -14.83 -19.85
N GLU A 533 9.04 -15.63 -19.72
CA GLU A 533 10.37 -15.28 -20.17
C GLU A 533 10.44 -15.16 -21.70
N THR A 534 9.87 -16.14 -22.40
CA THR A 534 9.79 -16.14 -23.87
C THR A 534 8.91 -15.00 -24.38
N LEU A 535 7.78 -14.73 -23.71
CA LEU A 535 6.90 -13.62 -24.09
C LEU A 535 7.60 -12.27 -24.00
N ILE A 536 8.27 -11.99 -22.88
CA ILE A 536 8.98 -10.71 -22.71
C ILE A 536 10.14 -10.61 -23.71
N ARG A 537 10.88 -11.70 -23.96
CA ARG A 537 11.96 -11.72 -24.96
C ARG A 537 11.46 -11.34 -26.36
N ALA A 538 10.40 -12.00 -26.83
CA ALA A 538 9.85 -11.76 -28.15
C ALA A 538 9.36 -10.30 -28.33
N GLU A 539 8.75 -9.74 -27.30
CA GLU A 539 8.30 -8.34 -27.31
C GLU A 539 9.46 -7.35 -27.17
N GLN A 540 10.57 -7.76 -26.54
CA GLN A 540 11.78 -6.95 -26.39
C GLN A 540 12.57 -6.84 -27.70
N GLU A 541 12.65 -7.93 -28.48
CA GLU A 541 13.29 -7.95 -29.81
C GLU A 541 12.62 -6.98 -30.79
N SER A 542 11.31 -6.79 -30.64
CA SER A 542 10.48 -5.92 -31.49
C SER A 542 9.89 -4.74 -30.71
N GLN A 543 10.62 -4.27 -29.69
CA GLN A 543 10.18 -3.14 -28.88
C GLN A 543 10.32 -1.81 -29.65
N ILE A 544 9.42 -0.90 -29.34
CA ILE A 544 9.44 0.51 -29.73
C ILE A 544 9.61 1.34 -28.46
N GLY A 545 10.61 2.21 -28.44
CA GLY A 545 10.91 3.07 -27.28
C GLY A 545 11.21 2.31 -26.00
N THR A 546 11.07 2.97 -24.85
CA THR A 546 11.19 2.29 -23.56
C THR A 546 9.99 1.36 -23.36
N MET A 547 10.24 0.15 -22.90
CA MET A 547 9.19 -0.81 -22.56
C MET A 547 8.70 -0.64 -21.12
N GLY A 548 7.38 -0.51 -20.93
CA GLY A 548 6.73 -0.52 -19.63
C GLY A 548 6.02 -1.84 -19.39
N ILE A 549 6.34 -2.54 -18.31
CA ILE A 549 5.71 -3.82 -17.94
C ILE A 549 4.95 -3.64 -16.63
N SER A 550 3.63 -3.89 -16.66
CA SER A 550 2.77 -3.91 -15.47
C SER A 550 2.31 -5.33 -15.17
N VAL A 551 2.26 -5.72 -13.90
CA VAL A 551 1.65 -6.99 -13.48
C VAL A 551 0.68 -6.79 -12.32
N CYS A 552 -0.50 -7.40 -12.44
CA CYS A 552 -1.49 -7.49 -11.37
C CYS A 552 -2.09 -8.90 -11.36
N GLY A 553 -1.90 -9.64 -10.27
CA GLY A 553 -2.35 -11.04 -10.18
C GLY A 553 -1.79 -11.77 -8.97
N PRO A 554 -1.84 -13.12 -8.94
CA PRO A 554 -1.27 -13.91 -7.86
C PRO A 554 0.22 -13.65 -7.69
N GLY A 555 0.73 -13.64 -6.45
CA GLY A 555 2.14 -13.31 -6.18
C GLY A 555 3.15 -14.18 -6.94
N ALA A 556 2.81 -15.43 -7.27
CA ALA A 556 3.66 -16.30 -8.10
C ALA A 556 3.84 -15.77 -9.55
N LEU A 557 2.78 -15.20 -10.14
CA LEU A 557 2.84 -14.57 -11.45
C LEU A 557 3.71 -13.31 -11.37
N SER A 558 3.47 -12.45 -10.38
CA SER A 558 4.22 -11.20 -10.23
C SER A 558 5.71 -11.44 -9.99
N ASP A 559 6.07 -12.43 -9.17
CA ASP A 559 7.47 -12.86 -8.95
C ASP A 559 8.13 -13.41 -10.22
N GLU A 560 7.36 -14.09 -11.09
CA GLU A 560 7.86 -14.60 -12.36
C GLU A 560 8.09 -13.50 -13.40
N VAL A 561 7.14 -12.58 -13.55
CA VAL A 561 7.30 -11.39 -14.41
C VAL A 561 8.48 -10.55 -13.91
N ARG A 562 8.55 -10.24 -12.61
CA ARG A 562 9.69 -9.52 -12.00
C ARG A 562 11.02 -10.16 -12.37
N ARG A 563 11.16 -11.48 -12.20
CA ARG A 563 12.41 -12.20 -12.52
C ARG A 563 12.75 -12.04 -14.00
N ALA A 564 11.80 -12.33 -14.89
CA ALA A 564 12.03 -12.23 -16.34
C ALA A 564 12.45 -10.80 -16.77
N VAL A 565 11.87 -9.77 -16.16
CA VAL A 565 12.24 -8.36 -16.40
C VAL A 565 13.63 -8.03 -15.85
N ARG A 566 14.00 -8.54 -14.67
CA ARG A 566 15.33 -8.33 -14.07
C ARG A 566 16.44 -8.90 -14.93
N ASP A 567 16.24 -10.08 -15.49
CA ASP A 567 17.25 -10.78 -16.28
C ASP A 567 17.55 -10.07 -17.62
N ARG A 568 16.68 -9.15 -18.04
CA ARG A 568 16.74 -8.42 -19.32
C ARG A 568 17.09 -6.93 -19.21
N GLN A 569 17.39 -6.45 -18.01
CA GLN A 569 17.62 -5.02 -17.77
C GLN A 569 18.80 -4.43 -18.56
N HIS A 570 19.77 -5.26 -18.96
CA HIS A 570 20.97 -4.83 -19.67
C HIS A 570 20.79 -4.79 -21.19
N ASP A 571 19.79 -5.47 -21.73
CA ASP A 571 19.63 -5.56 -23.18
C ASP A 571 18.98 -4.26 -23.68
N THR A 572 17.91 -3.82 -23.03
CA THR A 572 17.13 -2.65 -23.44
C THR A 572 16.44 -1.95 -22.27
N ALA A 573 15.95 -0.73 -22.50
CA ALA A 573 15.26 0.04 -21.48
C ALA A 573 13.90 -0.59 -21.14
N ILE A 574 13.81 -1.20 -19.96
CA ILE A 574 12.57 -1.75 -19.40
C ILE A 574 12.29 -1.13 -18.02
N ASP A 575 11.06 -0.68 -17.79
CA ASP A 575 10.54 -0.34 -16.47
C ASP A 575 9.51 -1.37 -16.02
N PHE A 576 9.61 -1.81 -14.77
CA PHE A 576 8.68 -2.74 -14.14
C PHE A 576 7.79 -2.01 -13.13
N ASN A 577 6.48 -2.25 -13.23
CA ASN A 577 5.49 -1.87 -12.24
C ASN A 577 4.72 -3.10 -11.75
N GLU A 578 4.48 -3.15 -10.46
CA GLU A 578 3.74 -4.24 -9.84
C GLU A 578 2.65 -3.66 -8.96
N GLU A 579 1.41 -4.10 -9.20
CA GLU A 579 0.29 -3.81 -8.33
C GLU A 579 -0.16 -5.10 -7.64
N ALA A 580 -0.11 -5.09 -6.31
CA ALA A 580 -0.58 -6.20 -5.49
C ALA A 580 -1.44 -5.69 -4.33
N PHE A 581 -2.69 -6.12 -4.27
CA PHE A 581 -3.55 -5.90 -3.11
C PHE A 581 -3.22 -6.98 -2.06
N SER A 582 -2.28 -6.67 -1.17
CA SER A 582 -1.68 -7.63 -0.22
C SER A 582 -2.22 -7.54 1.21
N TRP A 583 -3.32 -6.80 1.45
CA TRP A 583 -3.78 -6.39 2.77
C TRP A 583 -5.12 -6.92 3.23
#